data_AF-A0A7X9CKQ4-F1
#
_entry.id   AF-A0A7X9CKQ4-F1
#
_cell.length_a   1.000
_cell.length_b   1.000
_cell.length_c   1.000
_cell.angle_alpha   90.00
_cell.angle_beta   90.00
_cell.angle_gamma   90.00
#
_symmetry.space_group_name_H-M   'P 1'
#
loop_
_entity.id
_entity.type
_entity.pdbx_description
1 polymer ?
#
loop_
_entity_poly.entity_id
_entity_poly.type
_entity_poly.pdbx_seq_one_letter_code
_entity_poly.pdbx_strand_id
1 'polypeptide(L)' 'MDRYWKNASGYNDPTLAKVIEKENSIEKAYKKARKKQVHDTIQEIKNILKDRDLELIGWIELKDIRTNKKYK' A
#
# COMPACT_ATOMS: atom_id res chain seq x y z
N MET A 1 -10.22 -9.84 19.61
CA MET A 1 -11.22 -10.34 18.66
C MET A 1 -12.56 -10.14 19.32
N ASP A 2 -13.25 -9.02 19.11
CA ASP A 2 -14.49 -8.74 19.85
C ASP A 2 -15.37 -7.72 19.12
N ARG A 3 -15.85 -8.08 17.92
CA ARG A 3 -16.80 -7.25 17.18
C ARG A 3 -17.79 -8.09 16.39
N TYR A 4 -18.61 -8.88 17.08
CA TYR A 4 -19.91 -9.25 16.53
C TYR A 4 -20.93 -8.37 17.24
N TRP A 5 -21.36 -7.31 16.54
CA TRP A 5 -22.36 -6.40 17.05
C TRP A 5 -23.67 -7.18 17.21
N LYS A 6 -24.14 -7.31 18.44
CA LYS A 6 -25.46 -7.89 18.73
C LYS A 6 -26.52 -7.04 18.05
N ASN A 7 -27.48 -7.67 17.37
CA ASN A 7 -28.65 -6.96 16.85
C ASN A 7 -29.46 -6.35 18.01
N ALA A 8 -30.48 -5.54 17.70
CA ALA A 8 -31.34 -4.91 18.72
C ALA A 8 -31.99 -5.90 19.71
N SER A 9 -32.05 -7.19 19.32
CA SER A 9 -32.58 -8.30 20.12
C SER A 9 -31.51 -9.09 20.89
N GLY A 10 -30.25 -8.65 20.88
CA GLY A 10 -29.16 -9.28 21.64
C GLY A 10 -28.54 -10.53 21.00
N TYR A 11 -28.97 -10.93 19.80
CA TYR A 11 -28.47 -12.11 19.07
C TYR A 11 -27.40 -11.73 18.05
N ASN A 12 -26.43 -12.63 17.84
CA ASN A 12 -25.48 -12.50 16.74
C ASN A 12 -26.24 -12.67 15.42
N ASP A 13 -26.29 -11.61 14.61
CA ASP A 13 -26.89 -11.68 13.28
C ASP A 13 -25.88 -12.29 12.29
N PRO A 14 -26.08 -13.54 11.84
CA PRO A 14 -25.13 -14.21 10.94
C PRO A 14 -25.10 -13.58 9.54
N THR A 15 -26.14 -12.84 9.16
CA THR A 15 -26.22 -12.16 7.87
C THR A 15 -25.33 -10.92 7.88
N LEU A 16 -25.44 -10.09 8.93
CA LEU A 16 -24.58 -8.92 9.13
C LEU A 16 -23.11 -9.33 9.28
N ALA A 17 -22.82 -10.42 9.99
CA ALA A 17 -21.46 -10.95 10.12
C ALA A 17 -20.83 -11.29 8.74
N LYS A 18 -21.58 -11.95 7.86
CA LYS A 18 -21.11 -12.29 6.49
C LYS A 18 -20.88 -11.06 5.62
N VAL A 19 -21.74 -10.04 5.73
CA VAL A 19 -21.58 -8.77 5.00
C VAL A 19 -20.30 -8.07 5.42
N ILE A 20 -20.06 -7.95 6.73
CA ILE A 20 -18.85 -7.32 7.28
C ILE A 20 -17.58 -8.09 6.89
N GLU A 21 -17.62 -9.42 6.93
CA GLU A 21 -16.49 -10.26 6.50
C GLU A 21 -16.16 -10.04 5.01
N LYS A 22 -17.19 -9.97 4.16
CA LYS A 22 -17.05 -9.68 2.73
C LYS A 22 -16.47 -8.28 2.51
N GLU A 23 -16.97 -7.26 3.18
CA GLU A 23 -16.45 -5.87 3.08
C GLU A 23 -14.99 -5.78 3.52
N ASN A 24 -14.64 -6.40 4.66
CA ASN A 24 -13.26 -6.45 5.14
C ASN A 24 -12.32 -7.18 4.16
N SER A 25 -12.78 -8.25 3.52
CA SER A 25 -11.99 -8.97 2.51
C SER A 25 -11.69 -8.11 1.29
N ILE A 26 -12.68 -7.32 0.83
CA ILE A 26 -12.53 -6.37 -0.28
C ILE A 26 -11.57 -5.25 0.11
N GLU A 27 -11.71 -4.69 1.31
CA GLU A 27 -10.82 -3.63 1.79
C GLU A 27 -9.37 -4.10 1.89
N LYS A 28 -9.15 -5.33 2.39
CA LYS A 28 -7.82 -5.96 2.43
C LYS A 28 -7.25 -6.16 1.03
N ALA A 29 -8.04 -6.66 0.08
CA ALA A 29 -7.62 -6.86 -1.29
C ALA A 29 -7.24 -5.53 -1.96
N TYR A 30 -8.04 -4.48 -1.75
CA TYR A 30 -7.77 -3.13 -2.27
C TYR A 30 -6.47 -2.53 -1.68
N LYS A 31 -6.28 -2.63 -0.36
CA LYS A 31 -5.02 -2.20 0.29
C LYS A 31 -3.80 -2.94 -0.27
N LYS A 32 -3.93 -4.25 -0.50
CA LYS A 32 -2.86 -5.07 -1.10
C LYS A 32 -2.56 -4.64 -2.54
N ALA A 33 -3.59 -4.42 -3.35
CA ALA A 33 -3.45 -3.96 -4.73
C ALA A 33 -2.77 -2.58 -4.80
N ARG A 34 -3.20 -1.64 -3.96
CA ARG A 34 -2.58 -0.31 -3.86
C ARG A 34 -1.11 -0.40 -3.43
N LYS A 35 -0.80 -1.23 -2.43
CA LYS A 35 0.59 -1.45 -1.98
C LYS A 35 1.46 -2.02 -3.09
N LYS A 36 0.92 -2.94 -3.90
CA LYS A 36 1.60 -3.52 -5.07
C LYS A 36 1.87 -2.44 -6.12
N GLN A 37 0.87 -1.65 -6.50
CA GLN A 37 1.03 -0.56 -7.47
C GLN A 37 2.13 0.42 -7.03
N VAL A 38 2.10 0.87 -5.76
CA VAL A 38 3.14 1.76 -5.22
C VAL A 38 4.53 1.12 -5.30
N HIS A 39 4.64 -0.17 -4.97
CA HIS A 39 5.90 -0.89 -5.06
C HIS A 39 6.42 -0.98 -6.49
N ASP A 40 5.54 -1.35 -7.43
CA ASP A 40 5.87 -1.49 -8.86
C ASP A 40 6.32 -0.14 -9.45
N THR A 41 5.62 0.96 -9.14
CA THR A 41 6.02 2.31 -9.57
C THR A 41 7.36 2.75 -8.98
N ILE A 42 7.63 2.45 -7.70
CA ILE A 42 8.95 2.75 -7.10
C ILE A 42 10.06 1.96 -7.79
N GLN A 43 9.80 0.70 -8.18
CA GLN A 43 10.76 -0.12 -8.93
C GLN A 43 11.02 0.46 -10.33
N GLU A 44 9.98 0.87 -11.06
CA GLU A 44 10.13 1.52 -12.35
C GLU A 44 10.97 2.79 -12.25
N ILE A 45 10.70 3.65 -11.27
CA ILE A 45 11.49 4.87 -11.03
C ILE A 45 12.96 4.52 -10.76
N LYS A 46 13.24 3.52 -9.91
CA LYS A 46 14.61 3.09 -9.63
C LYS A 46 15.33 2.57 -10.87
N ASN A 47 14.63 1.83 -11.73
CA ASN A 47 15.21 1.33 -12.98
C ASN A 47 15.58 2.48 -13.92
N ILE A 48 14.68 3.45 -14.11
CA ILE A 48 14.94 4.66 -14.94
C ILE A 48 16.13 5.46 -14.39
N LEU A 49 16.25 5.59 -13.07
CA LEU A 49 17.35 6.31 -12.44
C LEU A 49 18.69 5.57 -12.61
N LYS A 50 18.67 4.24 -12.48
CA LYS A 50 19.87 3.40 -12.66
C LYS A 50 20.46 3.55 -14.06
N ASP A 51 19.63 3.63 -15.10
CA ASP A 51 20.08 3.86 -16.48
C ASP A 51 20.77 5.21 -16.68
N ARG A 52 20.56 6.16 -15.76
CA ARG A 52 21.12 7.53 -15.79
C ARG A 52 22.23 7.76 -14.78
N ASP A 53 22.74 6.69 -14.16
CA ASP A 53 23.69 6.76 -13.05
C ASP A 53 23.19 7.59 -11.84
N LEU A 54 21.87 7.63 -11.65
CA LEU A 54 21.21 8.33 -10.54
C LEU A 54 20.67 7.33 -9.52
N GLU A 55 20.64 7.75 -8.26
CA GLU A 55 20.12 6.99 -7.13
C GLU A 55 19.09 7.83 -6.37
N LEU A 56 17.95 7.22 -6.04
CA LEU A 56 16.93 7.82 -5.19
C LEU A 56 17.32 7.63 -3.71
N ILE A 57 17.66 8.71 -3.01
CA ILE A 57 18.09 8.67 -1.60
C ILE A 57 16.97 9.07 -0.64
N GLY A 58 16.08 9.95 -1.08
CA GLY A 58 14.95 10.42 -0.30
C GLY A 58 13.66 10.41 -1.11
N TRP A 59 12.60 10.97 -0.55
CA TRP A 59 11.31 11.09 -1.25
C TRP A 59 11.39 11.99 -2.47
N ILE A 60 12.25 13.00 -2.43
CA ILE A 60 12.50 13.96 -3.51
C ILE A 60 14.00 14.19 -3.77
N GLU A 61 14.88 13.49 -3.05
CA GLU A 61 16.33 13.71 -3.16
C GLU A 61 16.96 12.64 -4.07
N LEU A 62 17.64 13.11 -5.12
CA LEU A 62 18.39 12.30 -6.07
C LEU A 62 19.88 12.51 -5.87
N LYS A 63 20.67 11.46 -6.07
CA LYS A 63 22.13 11.52 -6.08
C LYS A 63 22.68 10.97 -7.38
N ASP A 64 23.57 11.71 -7.99
CA ASP A 64 24.37 11.23 -9.10
C ASP A 64 25.54 10.41 -8.56
N ILE A 65 25.65 9.16 -9.00
CA ILE A 65 26.68 8.21 -8.58
C ILE A 65 28.05 8.64 -9.11
N ARG A 66 28.13 9.22 -10.31
CA ARG A 66 29.40 9.61 -10.96
C ARG A 66 29.95 10.89 -10.39
N THR A 67 29.09 11.90 -10.20
CA THR A 67 29.53 13.23 -9.75
C THR A 67 29.36 13.45 -8.26
N ASN A 68 28.70 12.52 -7.55
CA ASN A 68 28.35 12.61 -6.14
C ASN A 68 27.47 13.85 -5.80
N LYS A 69 26.91 14.51 -6.83
CA LYS A 69 26.03 15.67 -6.67
C LYS A 69 24.65 15.21 -6.21
N LYS A 70 24.06 16.01 -5.33
CA LYS A 70 22.71 15.79 -4.80
C LYS A 70 21.77 16.84 -5.38
N TYR A 71 20.60 16.41 -5.84
CA TYR A 71 19.54 17.24 -6.38
C TYR A 71 18.33 17.14 -5.44
N LYS A 72 17.69 18.28 -5.18
CA LYS A 72 16.49 18.42 -4.35
C LYS A 72 15.36 19.04 -5.16
#